data_AF-A0A257KDF2-F1
#
_entry.id   AF-A0A257KDF2-F1
#
_cell.length_a   1.000
_cell.length_b   1.000
_cell.length_c   1.000
_cell.angle_alpha   90.00
_cell.angle_beta   90.00
_cell.angle_gamma   90.00
#
_symmetry.space_group_name_H-M   'P 1'
#
loop_
_entity.id
_entity.type
_entity.pdbx_description
1 polymer ?
#
loop_
_entity_poly.entity_id
_entity_poly.type
_entity_poly.pdbx_seq_one_letter_code
_entity_poly.pdbx_strand_id
1 'polypeptide(L)'
;MAWLNSHTLTAFRALVRKDLWLWATNRRSVILGVLAPVLIAAFFGYLFDSRRGDGPSRIPVALTDLDGSPLSRQVVAGLQADPALELQPMAEAEA
;
A
#
# COMPACT_ATOMS: atom_id res chain seq x y z
N MET A 1 21.51 46.33 -16.29
CA MET A 1 20.60 45.25 -16.72
C MET A 1 19.78 44.72 -15.54
N ALA A 2 18.91 45.53 -14.92
CA ALA A 2 18.14 45.11 -13.74
C ALA A 2 16.63 45.47 -13.79
N TRP A 3 16.15 46.02 -14.91
CA TRP A 3 14.79 46.55 -15.04
C TRP A 3 13.79 45.59 -15.74
N LEU A 4 14.22 44.38 -16.16
CA LEU A 4 13.36 43.46 -16.92
C LEU A 4 12.61 42.40 -16.06
N ASN A 5 12.92 42.27 -14.76
CA ASN A 5 12.51 41.08 -13.99
C ASN A 5 11.13 41.16 -13.32
N SER A 6 10.63 42.35 -12.96
CA SER A 6 9.34 42.46 -12.23
C SER A 6 8.14 42.39 -13.16
N HIS A 7 8.19 43.06 -14.30
CA HIS A 7 7.10 43.14 -15.28
C HIS A 7 6.90 41.84 -16.06
N THR A 8 7.99 41.16 -16.41
CA THR A 8 7.92 39.84 -17.08
C THR A 8 7.38 38.78 -16.13
N LEU A 9 7.82 38.77 -14.86
CA LEU A 9 7.32 37.85 -13.86
C LEU A 9 5.84 38.08 -13.53
N THR A 10 5.39 39.34 -13.48
CA THR A 10 3.96 39.65 -13.28
C THR A 10 3.11 39.26 -14.49
N ALA A 11 3.58 39.51 -15.72
CA ALA A 11 2.90 39.08 -16.95
C ALA A 11 2.82 37.54 -17.05
N PHE A 12 3.94 36.85 -16.80
CA PHE A 12 3.99 35.40 -16.77
C PHE A 12 3.03 34.81 -15.72
N ARG A 13 3.05 35.35 -14.50
CA ARG A 13 2.14 34.93 -13.43
C ARG A 13 0.68 35.18 -13.81
N ALA A 14 0.36 36.28 -14.49
CA ALA A 14 -1.00 36.56 -14.95
C ALA A 14 -1.47 35.54 -15.99
N LEU A 15 -0.58 35.15 -16.92
CA LEU A 15 -0.85 34.12 -17.93
C LEU A 15 -1.07 32.75 -17.27
N VAL A 16 -0.13 32.31 -16.42
CA VAL A 16 -0.23 31.03 -15.70
C VAL A 16 -1.50 30.97 -14.85
N ARG A 17 -1.82 32.04 -14.11
CA ARG A 17 -3.04 32.08 -13.30
C ARG A 17 -4.30 31.94 -14.14
N LYS A 18 -4.36 32.64 -15.28
CA LYS A 18 -5.51 32.58 -16.19
C LYS A 18 -5.65 31.20 -16.82
N ASP A 19 -4.54 30.58 -17.19
CA ASP A 19 -4.52 29.25 -17.76
C ASP A 19 -4.95 28.17 -16.74
N LEU A 20 -4.42 28.22 -15.51
CA LEU A 20 -4.84 27.33 -14.42
C LEU A 20 -6.33 27.46 -14.12
N TRP A 21 -6.85 28.69 -14.10
CA TRP A 21 -8.27 28.94 -13.85
C TRP A 21 -9.14 28.40 -14.99
N LEU A 22 -8.72 28.56 -16.24
CA LEU A 22 -9.41 27.99 -17.40
C LEU A 22 -9.42 26.47 -17.35
N TRP A 23 -8.27 25.85 -17.06
CA TRP A 23 -8.14 24.40 -16.91
C TRP A 23 -9.00 23.86 -15.76
N ALA A 24 -9.00 24.54 -14.60
CA ALA A 24 -9.77 24.14 -13.43
C ALA A 24 -11.29 24.33 -13.62
N THR A 25 -11.73 25.31 -14.42
CA THR A 25 -13.16 25.52 -14.70
C THR A 25 -13.71 24.50 -15.69
N ASN A 26 -12.85 23.92 -16.53
CA ASN A 26 -13.27 22.86 -17.44
C ASN A 26 -13.41 21.52 -16.71
N ARG A 27 -14.66 21.14 -16.42
CA ARG A 27 -15.00 19.87 -15.76
C ARG A 27 -14.29 18.64 -16.36
N ARG A 28 -14.16 18.58 -17.69
CA ARG A 28 -13.55 17.43 -18.37
C ARG A 28 -12.05 17.36 -18.08
N SER A 29 -11.38 18.51 -18.09
CA SER A 29 -9.95 18.62 -17.81
C SER A 29 -9.62 18.21 -16.38
N VAL A 30 -10.41 18.65 -15.40
CA VAL A 30 -10.23 18.26 -13.99
C VAL A 30 -10.53 16.77 -13.79
N ILE A 31 -11.61 16.26 -14.39
CA ILE A 31 -11.97 14.85 -14.26
C ILE A 31 -10.89 13.94 -14.83
N LEU A 32 -10.44 14.20 -16.06
CA LEU A 32 -9.47 13.34 -16.72
C LEU A 32 -8.05 13.53 -16.17
N GLY A 33 -7.67 14.75 -15.82
CA GLY A 33 -6.31 15.09 -15.39
C GLY A 33 -6.02 14.85 -13.91
N VAL A 34 -7.04 14.86 -13.05
CA VAL A 34 -6.86 14.72 -11.59
C VAL A 34 -7.72 13.61 -11.02
N LEU A 35 -9.03 13.66 -11.27
CA LEU A 35 -9.95 12.77 -10.59
C LEU A 35 -9.77 11.31 -11.01
N ALA A 36 -9.66 11.04 -12.32
CA ALA A 36 -9.50 9.69 -12.83
C ALA A 36 -8.23 9.00 -12.29
N PRO A 37 -7.02 9.60 -12.32
CA PRO A 37 -5.84 9.02 -11.70
C PRO A 37 -6.00 8.72 -10.20
N VAL A 38 -6.59 9.65 -9.43
CA VAL A 38 -6.82 9.46 -7.99
C VAL A 38 -7.79 8.30 -7.75
N LEU A 39 -8.88 8.22 -8.51
CA LEU A 39 -9.84 7.13 -8.38
C LEU A 39 -9.24 5.78 -8.76
N ILE A 40 -8.41 5.72 -9.81
CA ILE A 40 -7.72 4.49 -10.22
C ILE A 40 -6.74 4.06 -9.12
N ALA A 41 -5.95 4.98 -8.58
CA ALA A 41 -5.02 4.70 -7.49
C ALA A 41 -5.76 4.25 -6.21
N ALA A 42 -6.86 4.91 -5.87
CA ALA A 42 -7.69 4.53 -4.73
C ALA A 42 -8.36 3.16 -4.93
N PHE A 43 -8.81 2.85 -6.14
CA PHE A 43 -9.39 1.56 -6.49
C PHE A 43 -8.36 0.43 -6.36
N PHE A 44 -7.17 0.61 -6.94
CA PHE A 44 -6.10 -0.38 -6.78
C PHE A 44 -5.61 -0.47 -5.35
N GLY A 45 -5.48 0.66 -4.65
CA GLY A 45 -5.16 0.69 -3.23
C GLY A 45 -6.20 -0.06 -2.40
N TYR A 46 -7.49 0.08 -2.71
CA TYR A 46 -8.59 -0.65 -2.07
C TYR A 46 -8.58 -2.15 -2.39
N LEU A 47 -8.41 -2.51 -3.68
CA LEU A 47 -8.43 -3.89 -4.16
C LEU A 47 -7.23 -4.70 -3.66
N PHE A 48 -6.06 -4.07 -3.60
CA PHE A 48 -4.82 -4.69 -3.14
C PHE A 48 -4.47 -4.35 -1.69
N ASP A 49 -5.42 -3.81 -0.92
CA ASP A 49 -5.23 -3.58 0.51
C ASP A 49 -5.20 -4.93 1.25
N SER A 50 -4.01 -5.49 1.40
CA SER A 50 -3.77 -6.70 2.18
C SER A 50 -4.02 -6.52 3.68
N ARG A 51 -4.39 -5.31 4.14
CA ARG A 51 -4.77 -5.05 5.54
C ARG A 51 -6.27 -5.27 5.81
N ARG A 52 -7.10 -5.45 4.77
CA ARG A 52 -8.55 -5.64 4.90
C ARG A 52 -8.99 -7.11 5.05
N GLY A 53 -8.12 -8.06 4.70
CA GLY A 53 -8.27 -9.48 5.05
C GLY A 53 -7.28 -9.82 6.16
N ASP A 54 -7.66 -10.71 7.07
CA ASP A 54 -6.94 -11.10 8.29
C ASP A 54 -5.42 -11.28 8.14
N GLY A 55 -4.66 -10.18 8.25
CA GLY A 55 -3.19 -10.22 8.30
C GLY A 55 -2.52 -10.88 7.08
N PRO A 56 -1.21 -11.20 7.18
CA PRO A 56 -0.56 -12.02 6.15
C PRO A 56 -1.32 -13.33 5.95
N SER A 57 -1.43 -13.79 4.69
CA SER A 57 -2.05 -15.06 4.35
C SER A 57 -1.49 -16.18 5.22
N ARG A 58 -2.33 -16.77 6.08
CA ARG A 58 -1.95 -17.87 6.96
C ARG A 58 -1.64 -19.12 6.14
N ILE A 59 -0.38 -19.54 6.14
CA ILE A 59 0.05 -20.76 5.45
C ILE A 59 -0.18 -21.93 6.42
N PRO A 60 -1.04 -22.91 6.08
CA PRO A 60 -1.23 -24.09 6.91
C PRO A 60 0.04 -24.95 6.88
N VAL A 61 0.63 -25.20 8.05
CA VAL A 61 1.85 -25.98 8.20
C VAL A 61 1.64 -27.05 9.26
N ALA A 62 1.80 -28.31 8.88
CA ALA A 62 1.86 -29.42 9.81
C ALA A 62 3.20 -29.43 10.54
N LEU A 63 3.18 -29.58 11.88
CA LEU A 63 4.39 -29.64 12.69
C LEU A 63 4.33 -30.81 13.68
N THR A 64 5.39 -31.60 13.69
CA THR A 64 5.58 -32.71 14.63
C THR A 64 6.89 -32.50 15.39
N ASP A 65 6.81 -32.38 16.71
CA ASP A 65 7.97 -32.31 17.60
C ASP A 65 8.34 -33.74 18.04
N LEU A 66 9.40 -34.30 17.42
CA LEU A 66 9.83 -35.69 17.66
C LEU A 66 10.74 -35.82 18.88
N ASP A 67 11.51 -34.78 19.20
CA ASP A 67 12.53 -34.82 20.26
C ASP A 67 12.03 -34.24 21.59
N GLY A 68 10.93 -33.46 21.59
CA GLY A 68 10.28 -32.92 22.79
C GLY A 68 11.21 -32.03 23.63
N SER A 69 12.32 -31.60 23.03
CA SER A 69 13.40 -30.96 23.77
C SER A 69 13.01 -29.56 24.21
N PRO A 70 13.66 -29.00 25.26
CA PRO A 70 13.44 -27.61 25.65
C PRO A 70 13.74 -26.60 24.53
N LEU A 71 14.64 -26.96 23.60
CA LEU A 71 14.96 -26.17 22.43
C LEU A 71 13.86 -26.29 21.36
N SER A 72 13.41 -27.51 21.05
CA SER A 72 12.32 -27.76 20.09
C SER A 72 11.05 -27.03 20.49
N ARG A 73 10.68 -27.05 21.77
CA ARG A 73 9.55 -26.27 22.30
C ARG A 73 9.68 -24.75 22.10
N GLN A 74 10.89 -24.21 22.19
CA GLN A 74 11.11 -22.77 21.92
C GLN A 74 10.94 -22.45 20.42
N VAL A 75 11.38 -23.35 19.55
CA VAL A 75 11.19 -23.22 18.10
C VAL A 75 9.71 -23.29 17.75
N VAL A 76 8.98 -24.27 18.28
CA VAL A 76 7.52 -24.41 18.12
C VAL A 76 6.80 -23.15 18.58
N ALA A 77 7.16 -22.61 19.75
CA ALA A 77 6.57 -21.38 20.28
C ALA A 77 6.85 -20.16 19.37
N GLY A 78 8.07 -20.06 18.81
CA GLY A 78 8.42 -19.02 17.84
C GLY A 78 7.60 -19.11 16.55
N LEU A 79 7.38 -20.32 16.04
CA LEU A 79 6.56 -20.56 14.86
C LEU A 79 5.06 -20.28 15.13
N GLN A 80 4.56 -20.57 16.34
CA GLN A 80 3.16 -20.29 16.73
C GLN A 80 2.89 -18.79 16.86
N ALA A 81 3.92 -18.02 17.21
CA ALA A 81 3.83 -16.57 17.31
C ALA A 81 3.87 -15.85 15.96
N ASP A 82 4.21 -16.55 14.87
CA ASP A 82 4.26 -15.96 13.52
C ASP A 82 2.84 -15.80 12.94
N PRO A 83 2.36 -14.57 12.70
CA PRO A 83 1.02 -14.34 12.16
C PRO A 83 0.84 -14.86 10.73
N ALA A 84 1.92 -15.14 10.00
CA ALA A 84 1.86 -15.70 8.65
C ALA A 84 1.66 -17.23 8.63
N LEU A 85 1.75 -17.90 9.78
CA LEU A 85 1.65 -19.36 9.87
C LEU A 85 0.37 -19.77 10.60
N GLU A 86 -0.23 -20.86 10.12
CA GLU A 86 -1.25 -21.61 10.83
C GLU A 86 -0.70 -22.99 11.12
N LEU A 87 -0.13 -23.13 12.32
CA LEU A 87 0.45 -24.40 12.74
C LEU A 87 -0.63 -25.40 13.14
N GLN A 88 -0.58 -26.57 12.54
CA GLN A 88 -1.35 -27.73 12.93
C GLN A 88 -0.40 -28.74 13.58
N PRO A 89 -0.41 -28.87 14.92
CA PRO A 89 0.36 -29.92 15.58
C PRO A 89 -0.20 -31.28 15.18
N MET A 90 0.66 -32.16 14.69
CA MET A 90 0.29 -33.52 14.28
C MET A 90 1.07 -34.53 15.09
N ALA A 91 0.45 -35.68 15.36
CA ALA A 91 1.14 -36.82 15.94
C ALA A 91 2.06 -37.45 14.88
N GLU A 92 3.17 -38.05 15.30
CA GLU A 92 4.10 -38.76 14.39
C GLU A 92 3.39 -39.83 13.54
N ALA A 93 2.35 -40.47 14.08
CA ALA A 93 1.57 -41.47 13.35
C ALA A 93 0.72 -40.90 12.19
N GLU A 94 0.55 -39.57 12.14
CA GLU A 94 -0.35 -38.88 11.22
C GLU A 94 0.38 -37.87 10.32
N ALA A 95 1.68 -37.64 10.55
CA ALA A 95 2.54 -36.69 9.82
C ALA A 95 3.19 -37.30 8.57
#